data_AF-A0A7C4AF82-F1
#
_entry.id   AF-A0A7C4AF82-F1
#
_cell.length_a   1.000
_cell.length_b   1.000
_cell.length_c   1.000
_cell.angle_alpha   90.00
_cell.angle_beta   90.00
_cell.angle_gamma   90.00
#
_symmetry.space_group_name_H-M   'P 1'
#
loop_
_entity.id
_entity.type
_entity.pdbx_description
1 polymer ?
#
loop_
_entity_poly.entity_id
_entity_poly.type
_entity_poly.pdbx_seq_one_letter_code
_entity_poly.pdbx_strand_id
1 'polypeptide(L)'
;MNQFTASLWGDEAFSAILSSKSISEIIKISTREPHPPFFNILENLWFRLFGSSEVSIRLLTFILLLIAVYFVYKIGEYLWDKKTAAFAAAL
;
A
#
# COMPACT_ATOMS: atom_id res chain seq x y z
N MET A 1 -21.74 -7.15 -1.76
CA MET A 1 -20.48 -6.39 -1.94
C MET A 1 -19.68 -6.53 -0.67
N ASN A 2 -18.38 -6.86 -0.74
CA ASN A 2 -17.48 -6.91 0.41
C ASN A 2 -16.41 -5.81 0.26
N GLN A 3 -15.53 -5.63 1.25
CA GLN A 3 -14.53 -4.56 1.17
C GLN A 3 -13.55 -4.71 0.00
N PHE A 4 -13.33 -5.92 -0.51
CA PHE A 4 -12.45 -6.13 -1.66
C PHE A 4 -13.10 -5.76 -3.00
N THR A 5 -14.43 -5.74 -3.06
CA THR A 5 -15.22 -5.51 -4.28
C THR A 5 -16.07 -4.25 -4.23
N ALA A 6 -15.99 -3.50 -3.14
CA ALA A 6 -16.62 -2.19 -3.02
C ALA A 6 -15.86 -1.14 -3.85
N SER A 7 -16.60 -0.17 -4.40
CA SER A 7 -16.02 0.95 -5.12
C SER A 7 -14.94 1.66 -4.30
N LEU A 8 -13.90 2.11 -4.99
CA LEU A 8 -12.84 2.93 -4.37
C LEU A 8 -13.43 4.26 -3.91
N TRP A 9 -12.89 4.81 -2.83
CA TRP A 9 -13.35 6.07 -2.25
C TRP A 9 -12.18 6.82 -1.60
N GLY A 10 -12.35 8.13 -1.41
CA GLY A 10 -11.33 8.98 -0.77
C GLY A 10 -9.95 8.81 -1.41
N ASP A 11 -8.96 8.54 -0.55
CA ASP A 11 -7.56 8.43 -0.95
C ASP A 11 -7.28 7.20 -1.83
N GLU A 12 -8.04 6.12 -1.69
CA GLU A 12 -7.89 4.93 -2.57
C GLU A 12 -8.19 5.30 -4.03
N ALA A 13 -9.29 6.05 -4.25
CA ALA A 13 -9.69 6.48 -5.59
C ALA A 13 -8.68 7.50 -6.15
N PHE A 14 -8.23 8.45 -5.33
CA PHE A 14 -7.24 9.44 -5.74
C PHE A 14 -5.91 8.77 -6.14
N SER A 15 -5.40 7.87 -5.31
CA SER A 15 -4.16 7.14 -5.58
C SER A 15 -4.27 6.33 -6.86
N ALA A 16 -5.37 5.57 -7.05
CA ALA A 16 -5.57 4.77 -8.25
C ALA A 16 -5.62 5.63 -9.53
N ILE A 17 -6.23 6.82 -9.48
CA ILE A 17 -6.27 7.75 -10.63
C ILE A 17 -4.88 8.31 -10.93
N LEU A 18 -4.13 8.73 -9.91
CA LEU A 18 -2.77 9.24 -10.07
C LEU A 18 -1.83 8.15 -10.61
N SER A 19 -1.87 6.97 -10.02
CA SER A 19 -1.05 5.81 -10.37
C SER A 19 -1.39 5.19 -11.72
N SER A 20 -2.55 5.52 -12.30
CA SER A 20 -2.90 5.13 -13.68
C SER A 20 -2.21 5.97 -14.77
N LYS A 21 -1.54 7.07 -14.39
CA LYS A 21 -0.84 7.96 -15.33
C LYS A 21 0.55 7.42 -15.71
N SER A 22 1.20 8.08 -16.66
CA SER A 22 2.60 7.78 -16.96
C SER A 22 3.52 8.14 -15.79
N ILE A 23 4.67 7.47 -15.65
CA ILE A 23 5.63 7.73 -14.56
C ILE A 23 6.07 9.20 -14.54
N SER A 24 6.26 9.82 -15.71
CA SER A 24 6.61 11.24 -15.81
C SER A 24 5.51 12.16 -15.29
N GLU A 25 4.24 11.85 -15.58
CA GLU A 25 3.09 12.59 -15.04
C GLU A 25 2.95 12.39 -13.53
N ILE A 26 3.14 11.18 -13.02
CA ILE A 26 3.11 10.89 -11.58
C ILE A 26 4.13 11.77 -10.86
N ILE A 27 5.38 11.78 -11.34
CA ILE A 27 6.45 12.61 -10.78
C ILE A 27 6.08 14.09 -10.85
N LYS A 28 5.61 14.57 -12.02
CA LYS A 28 5.23 15.97 -12.24
C LYS A 28 4.11 16.41 -11.29
N ILE A 29 3.07 15.61 -11.13
CA ILE A 29 1.94 15.92 -10.23
C ILE A 29 2.41 15.88 -8.78
N SER A 30 3.24 14.89 -8.41
CA SER A 30 3.74 14.75 -7.04
C SER A 30 4.63 15.92 -6.59
N THR A 31 5.20 16.71 -7.52
CA THR A 31 5.90 17.96 -7.13
C THR A 31 4.99 19.06 -6.57
N ARG A 32 3.67 18.92 -6.78
CA ARG A 32 2.65 19.87 -6.31
C ARG A 32 1.82 19.32 -5.16
N GLU A 33 2.04 18.06 -4.81
CA GLU A 33 1.38 17.36 -3.72
C GLU A 33 2.33 17.27 -2.51
N PRO A 34 1.81 17.16 -1.27
CA PRO A 34 2.65 16.99 -0.09
C PRO A 34 3.30 15.59 -0.03
N HIS A 35 2.79 14.62 -0.79
CA HIS A 35 3.21 13.23 -0.74
C HIS A 35 4.26 12.90 -1.81
N PRO A 36 5.41 12.28 -1.45
CA PRO A 36 6.39 11.81 -2.42
C PRO A 36 5.82 10.75 -3.38
N PRO A 37 6.34 10.65 -4.63
CA PRO A 37 5.75 9.83 -5.69
C PRO A 37 5.96 8.31 -5.53
N PHE A 38 6.72 7.86 -4.54
CA PHE A 38 7.18 6.47 -4.46
C PHE A 38 6.03 5.47 -4.46
N PHE A 39 4.99 5.72 -3.67
CA PHE A 39 3.83 4.84 -3.59
C PHE A 39 3.09 4.76 -4.94
N ASN A 40 2.84 5.91 -5.58
CA ASN A 40 2.13 5.93 -6.86
C ASN A 40 2.95 5.30 -8.01
N ILE A 41 4.29 5.41 -7.96
CA ILE A 41 5.16 4.71 -8.91
C ILE A 41 5.10 3.19 -8.70
N LEU A 42 5.13 2.73 -7.45
CA LEU A 42 5.00 1.32 -7.11
C LEU A 42 3.63 0.77 -7.54
N GLU A 43 2.56 1.53 -7.27
CA GLU A 43 1.21 1.18 -7.68
C GLU A 43 1.04 1.19 -9.22
N ASN A 44 1.68 2.11 -9.94
CA ASN A 44 1.73 2.08 -11.41
C ASN A 44 2.36 0.80 -11.94
N LEU A 45 3.48 0.36 -11.35
CA LEU A 45 4.11 -0.90 -11.72
C LEU A 45 3.19 -2.08 -11.41
N TRP A 46 2.52 -2.07 -10.27
CA TRP A 46 1.56 -3.09 -9.88
C TRP A 46 0.41 -3.21 -10.88
N PHE A 47 -0.17 -2.08 -11.31
CA PHE A 47 -1.27 -2.07 -12.29
C PHE A 47 -0.85 -2.65 -13.63
N ARG A 48 0.40 -2.45 -14.05
CA ARG A 48 0.93 -3.06 -15.29
C ARG A 48 1.05 -4.58 -15.20
N LEU A 49 1.27 -5.12 -14.00
CA LEU A 49 1.46 -6.56 -13.78
C LEU A 49 0.15 -7.29 -13.49
N PHE A 50 -0.73 -6.69 -12.69
CA PHE A 50 -1.92 -7.33 -12.12
C PHE A 50 -3.25 -6.64 -12.49
N GLY A 51 -3.19 -5.50 -13.20
CA GLY A 51 -4.35 -4.69 -13.53
C GLY A 51 -4.80 -3.76 -12.39
N SER A 52 -5.85 -2.98 -12.65
CA SER A 52 -6.37 -1.92 -11.76
C SER A 52 -7.77 -2.22 -11.22
N SER A 53 -8.13 -3.49 -11.04
CA SER A 53 -9.36 -3.86 -10.34
C SER A 53 -9.29 -3.49 -8.86
N GLU A 54 -10.43 -3.34 -8.20
CA GLU A 54 -10.54 -3.01 -6.78
C GLU A 54 -9.76 -3.99 -5.90
N VAL A 55 -9.82 -5.28 -6.24
CA VAL A 55 -9.08 -6.34 -5.56
C VAL A 55 -7.58 -6.17 -5.77
N SER A 56 -7.14 -5.89 -7.01
CA SER A 56 -5.72 -5.73 -7.34
C SER A 56 -5.11 -4.54 -6.60
N ILE A 57 -5.80 -3.39 -6.59
CA ILE A 57 -5.37 -2.18 -5.90
C ILE A 57 -5.15 -2.45 -4.41
N ARG A 58 -6.15 -3.06 -3.75
CA ARG A 58 -6.08 -3.35 -2.32
C ARG A 58 -5.07 -4.44 -1.98
N LEU A 59 -4.79 -5.35 -2.90
CA LEU A 59 -3.83 -6.44 -2.69
C LEU A 59 -2.40 -5.92 -2.50
N LEU A 60 -1.99 -4.88 -3.23
CA LEU A 60 -0.67 -4.25 -3.03
C LEU A 60 -0.53 -3.73 -1.59
N THR A 61 -1.47 -2.92 -1.15
CA THR A 61 -1.48 -2.35 0.21
C THR A 61 -1.56 -3.44 1.27
N PHE A 62 -2.35 -4.49 1.03
CA PHE A 62 -2.44 -5.64 1.92
C PHE A 62 -1.10 -6.38 2.06
N ILE A 63 -0.37 -6.60 0.97
CA ILE A 63 0.97 -7.21 1.01
C ILE A 63 1.95 -6.34 1.80
N LEU A 64 1.96 -5.02 1.56
CA LEU A 64 2.81 -4.09 2.32
C LEU A 64 2.49 -4.10 3.82
N LEU A 65 1.21 -4.21 4.18
CA LEU A 65 0.77 -4.36 5.57
C LEU A 65 1.29 -5.67 6.19
N LEU A 66 1.18 -6.81 5.48
CA LEU A 66 1.71 -8.08 5.98
C LEU A 66 3.23 -8.04 6.21
N ILE A 67 3.96 -7.38 5.31
CA ILE A 67 5.40 -7.14 5.47
C ILE A 67 5.66 -6.29 6.72
N ALA A 68 4.89 -5.21 6.92
CA ALA A 68 5.01 -4.36 8.11
C ALA A 68 4.76 -5.15 9.40
N VAL A 69 3.69 -5.96 9.46
CA VAL A 69 3.36 -6.82 10.61
C VAL A 69 4.49 -7.82 10.90
N TYR A 70 5.07 -8.43 9.86
CA TYR A 70 6.23 -9.31 10.02
C TYR A 70 7.41 -8.57 10.66
N PHE A 71 7.72 -7.35 10.22
CA PHE A 71 8.81 -6.57 10.81
C PHE A 71 8.49 -6.07 12.22
N VAL A 72 7.24 -5.74 12.54
CA VAL A 72 6.82 -5.44 13.91
C VAL A 72 7.12 -6.64 14.82
N TYR A 73 6.77 -7.85 14.39
CA TYR A 73 7.13 -9.07 15.13
C TYR A 73 8.65 -9.21 15.28
N LYS A 74 9.43 -9.07 14.20
CA LYS A 74 10.90 -9.22 14.25
C LYS A 74 11.56 -8.19 15.16
N ILE A 75 11.08 -6.94 15.15
CA ILE A 75 11.56 -5.87 16.02
C ILE A 75 11.19 -6.17 17.48
N GLY A 76 9.95 -6.59 17.75
CA GLY A 76 9.50 -6.96 19.09
C GLY A 76 10.29 -8.14 19.67
N GLU A 77 10.60 -9.15 18.84
CA GLU A 77 11.40 -10.31 19.24
C GLU A 77 12.86 -9.92 19.53
N TYR A 78 13.41 -8.99 18.75
CA TYR A 78 14.77 -8.49 18.93
C TYR A 78 14.94 -7.64 20.20
N LEU A 79 13.93 -6.84 20.54
CA LEU A 79 13.97 -5.92 21.68
C LEU A 79 13.50 -6.55 23.00
N TRP A 80 12.61 -7.56 22.95
CA TRP A 80 12.03 -8.20 24.13
C TRP A 80 12.00 -9.73 24.01
N ASP A 81 10.80 -10.31 23.81
CA ASP A 81 10.57 -11.75 23.76
C ASP A 81 9.44 -12.07 22.77
N LYS A 82 9.32 -13.36 22.41
CA LYS A 82 8.35 -13.83 21.40
C LYS A 82 6.89 -13.54 21.76
N LYS A 83 6.52 -13.53 23.04
CA LYS A 83 5.13 -13.26 23.47
C LYS A 83 4.81 -11.79 23.27
N THR A 84 5.70 -10.90 23.70
CA THR A 84 5.56 -9.45 23.49
C THR A 84 5.53 -9.12 22.00
N ALA A 85 6.39 -9.74 21.20
CA ALA A 85 6.42 -9.59 19.75
C ALA A 85 5.11 -10.01 19.07
N ALA A 86 4.59 -11.20 19.44
CA ALA A 86 3.34 -11.72 18.90
C ALA A 86 2.15 -10.84 19.28
N PHE A 87 2.12 -10.35 20.53
CA PHE A 87 1.08 -9.42 20.99
C PHE A 87 1.13 -8.10 20.20
N ALA A 88 2.32 -7.52 20.03
CA ALA A 88 2.50 -6.28 19.29
C ALA A 88 2.13 -6.41 17.80
N ALA A 89 2.44 -7.55 17.18
CA ALA A 89 2.12 -7.79 15.77
C ALA A 89 0.63 -8.10 15.52
N ALA A 90 -0.12 -8.50 16.55
CA ALA A 90 -1.54 -8.81 16.46
C ALA A 90 -2.47 -7.62 16.76
N LEU A 91 -1.92 -6.54 17.34
CA LEU A 91 -2.63 -5.29 17.63
C LEU A 91 -2.66 -4.36 16.41
#